data_AF-A0A3B0PST1-F1
#
_entry.id   AF-A0A3B0PST1-F1
#
_cell.length_a   1.000
_cell.length_b   1.000
_cell.length_c   1.000
_cell.angle_alpha   90.00
_cell.angle_beta   90.00
_cell.angle_gamma   90.00
#
_symmetry.space_group_name_H-M   'P 1'
#
loop_
_entity.id
_entity.type
_entity.pdbx_description
1 polymer ?
#
loop_
_entity_poly.entity_id
_entity_poly.type
_entity_poly.pdbx_seq_one_letter_code
_entity_poly.pdbx_strand_id
1 'polypeptide(L)' 'MQCINNNLHLMQKPTLFILGKYDKIVPAEKTKEIFNTSNFEIKIIDKCGHSPFNEAYPIALDYLKQFLDK' A
#
# COMPACT_ATOMS: atom_id res chain seq x y z
N MET A 1 10.83 -13.30 -5.93
CA MET A 1 10.06 -12.07 -6.22
C MET A 1 11.05 -10.92 -6.45
N GLN A 2 11.84 -11.01 -7.52
CA GLN A 2 13.01 -10.15 -7.77
C GLN A 2 12.74 -9.11 -8.87
N CYS A 3 11.62 -9.23 -9.58
CA CYS A 3 11.35 -8.49 -10.82
C CYS A 3 10.79 -7.07 -10.61
N ILE A 4 10.23 -6.75 -9.44
CA ILE A 4 9.59 -5.43 -9.22
C ILE A 4 10.64 -4.35 -8.88
N ASN A 5 11.70 -4.71 -8.16
CA ASN A 5 12.60 -3.73 -7.52
C ASN A 5 13.36 -2.83 -8.52
N ASN A 6 13.67 -3.34 -9.71
CA ASN A 6 14.58 -2.65 -10.63
C ASN A 6 13.99 -1.40 -11.29
N ASN A 7 12.66 -1.23 -11.34
CA ASN A 7 12.02 -0.12 -12.04
C ASN A 7 11.17 0.79 -11.13
N LEU A 8 11.08 0.51 -9.83
CA LEU A 8 10.27 1.33 -8.90
C LEU A 8 10.74 2.77 -8.82
N HIS A 9 12.04 3.00 -8.99
CA HIS A 9 12.63 4.34 -9.04
C HIS A 9 12.15 5.17 -10.24
N LEU A 10 11.57 4.54 -11.28
CA LEU A 10 11.00 5.23 -12.44
C LEU A 10 9.58 5.76 -12.15
N MET A 11 8.94 5.32 -11.06
CA MET A 11 7.63 5.82 -10.67
C MET A 11 7.75 7.19 -10.00
N GLN A 12 7.48 8.24 -10.78
CA GLN A 12 7.57 9.62 -10.33
C GLN A 12 6.25 10.17 -9.76
N LYS A 13 5.13 9.51 -10.06
CA LYS A 13 3.82 9.96 -9.58
C LYS A 13 3.60 9.56 -8.11
N PRO A 14 2.97 10.43 -7.30
CA PRO A 14 2.47 10.04 -5.99
C PRO A 14 1.66 8.74 -6.10
N THR A 15 1.95 7.78 -5.23
CA THR A 15 1.33 6.45 -5.27
C THR A 15 0.94 6.03 -3.85
N LEU A 16 -0.31 5.63 -3.68
CA LEU A 16 -0.84 5.10 -2.42
C LEU A 16 -0.88 3.57 -2.45
N PHE A 17 -0.31 2.93 -1.43
CA PHE A 17 -0.51 1.52 -1.11
C PHE A 17 -1.43 1.41 0.11
N ILE A 18 -2.52 0.64 -0.02
CA ILE A 18 -3.40 0.27 1.09
C ILE A 18 -3.28 -1.23 1.28
N LEU A 19 -2.78 -1.66 2.44
CA LEU A 19 -2.42 -3.05 2.71
C LEU A 19 -3.09 -3.54 3.99
N GLY A 20 -3.42 -4.83 4.05
CA GLY A 20 -3.83 -5.46 5.29
C GLY A 20 -2.63 -5.99 6.08
N LYS A 21 -2.64 -5.78 7.40
CA LYS A 21 -1.58 -6.25 8.29
C LYS A 21 -1.39 -7.77 8.29
N TYR A 22 -2.45 -8.52 8.00
CA TYR A 22 -2.46 -9.99 8.03
C TYR A 22 -2.45 -10.62 6.63
N ASP A 23 -2.15 -9.83 5.58
CA ASP A 23 -1.99 -10.34 4.23
C ASP A 23 -0.80 -11.32 4.14
N LYS A 24 -1.10 -12.58 3.82
CA LYS A 24 -0.09 -13.65 3.66
C LYS A 24 0.47 -13.75 2.23
N ILE A 25 -0.13 -13.05 1.27
CA ILE A 25 0.26 -13.02 -0.14
C ILE A 25 1.19 -11.82 -0.37
N VAL A 26 0.82 -10.64 0.13
CA VAL A 26 1.60 -9.39 0.02
C VAL A 26 1.85 -8.81 1.43
N PRO A 27 2.88 -9.28 2.15
CA PRO A 27 3.14 -8.84 3.52
C PRO A 27 3.48 -7.34 3.61
N ALA A 28 2.78 -6.61 4.47
CA ALA A 28 2.90 -5.15 4.57
C ALA A 28 4.31 -4.65 4.92
N GLU A 29 5.03 -5.36 5.81
CA GLU A 29 6.39 -4.99 6.21
C GLU A 29 7.38 -5.12 5.04
N LYS A 30 7.24 -6.16 4.22
CA LYS A 30 8.07 -6.33 3.03
C LYS A 30 7.80 -5.25 1.98
N THR A 31 6.56 -4.79 1.86
CA THR A 31 6.22 -3.65 0.99
C THR A 31 6.87 -2.36 1.49
N LYS A 32 6.89 -2.09 2.80
CA LYS A 32 7.62 -0.94 3.34
C LYS A 32 9.11 -0.97 3.00
N GLU A 33 9.76 -2.13 3.13
CA GLU A 33 11.17 -2.30 2.81
C GLU A 33 11.49 -1.99 1.34
N ILE A 34 10.61 -2.43 0.43
CA ILE A 34 10.80 -2.27 -1.01
C ILE A 34 10.46 -0.84 -1.47
N PHE A 35 9.45 -0.22 -0.89
CA PHE A 35 8.87 1.05 -1.36
C PHE A 35 9.19 2.23 -0.44
N ASN A 36 10.42 2.29 0.09
CA ASN A 36 10.88 3.36 0.98
C ASN A 36 11.36 4.61 0.20
N THR A 37 10.47 5.25 -0.58
CA THR A 37 10.78 6.52 -1.26
C THR A 37 9.72 7.58 -0.97
N SER A 38 10.05 8.86 -1.20
CA SER A 38 9.18 10.00 -0.90
C SER A 38 7.87 10.05 -1.68
N ASN A 39 7.77 9.32 -2.80
CA ASN A 39 6.59 9.37 -3.68
C ASN A 39 5.54 8.32 -3.29
N PHE A 40 5.84 7.45 -2.32
CA PHE A 40 4.96 6.39 -1.88
C PHE A 40 4.36 6.73 -0.52
N GLU A 41 3.04 6.62 -0.43
CA GLU A 41 2.32 6.60 0.84
C GLU A 41 1.86 5.17 1.11
N ILE A 42 2.19 4.63 2.28
CA ILE A 42 1.79 3.28 2.67
C ILE A 42 0.86 3.38 3.87
N LYS A 43 -0.37 2.89 3.71
CA LYS A 43 -1.36 2.74 4.77
C LYS A 43 -1.57 1.26 5.06
N ILE A 44 -1.54 0.92 6.34
CA ILE A 44 -1.76 -0.45 6.81
C ILE A 44 -3.03 -0.46 7.66
N ILE A 45 -3.96 -1.33 7.31
CA ILE A 45 -5.19 -1.55 8.07
C ILE A 45 -4.97 -2.71 9.03
N ASP A 46 -5.12 -2.44 10.33
CA ASP A 46 -5.17 -3.47 11.37
C ASP A 46 -6.40 -4.37 11.16
N LYS A 47 -6.29 -5.66 11.49
CA LYS A 47 -7.38 -6.66 11.34
C LYS A 47 -7.88 -6.86 9.90
N CYS A 48 -7.04 -6.61 8.91
CA CYS A 48 -7.33 -6.85 7.49
C CYS A 48 -6.34 -7.86 6.87
N GLY A 49 -6.85 -8.76 6.03
CA GLY A 49 -6.08 -9.67 5.18
C GLY A 49 -5.75 -9.07 3.82
N HIS A 50 -5.92 -9.86 2.75
CA HIS A 50 -5.47 -9.52 1.40
C HIS A 50 -6.36 -8.51 0.67
N SER A 51 -7.62 -8.36 1.07
CA SER A 51 -8.62 -7.58 0.33
C SER A 51 -9.15 -6.38 1.13
N PRO A 52 -8.36 -5.32 1.35
CA PRO A 52 -8.78 -4.10 2.06
C PRO A 52 -10.11 -3.50 1.61
N PHE A 53 -10.38 -3.47 0.30
CA PHE A 53 -11.62 -2.94 -0.25
C PHE A 53 -12.85 -3.82 -0.03
N ASN A 54 -12.67 -5.08 0.39
CA ASN A 54 -13.76 -5.99 0.73
C ASN A 54 -13.88 -6.16 2.26
N GLU A 55 -12.75 -6.34 2.95
CA GLU A 55 -12.69 -6.64 4.38
C GLU A 55 -12.82 -5.38 5.27
N ALA A 56 -12.35 -4.23 4.76
CA ALA A 56 -12.26 -2.99 5.52
C ALA A 56 -12.62 -1.76 4.66
N TYR A 57 -13.64 -1.90 3.81
CA TYR A 57 -14.05 -0.89 2.82
C TYR A 57 -14.11 0.55 3.37
N PRO A 58 -14.74 0.85 4.52
CA PRO A 58 -14.84 2.23 5.01
C PRO A 58 -13.47 2.87 5.29
N ILE A 59 -12.54 2.09 5.85
CA ILE A 59 -11.19 2.55 6.20
C ILE A 59 -10.36 2.71 4.92
N ALA A 60 -10.43 1.75 4.01
CA ALA A 60 -9.74 1.83 2.72
C ALA A 60 -10.21 3.04 1.89
N LEU A 61 -11.52 3.32 1.90
CA LEU A 61 -12.10 4.47 1.21
C LEU A 61 -11.67 5.80 1.84
N ASP A 62 -11.61 5.89 3.16
CA ASP A 62 -11.13 7.08 3.88
C ASP A 62 -9.68 7.40 3.51
N TYR A 63 -8.79 6.39 3.51
CA TYR A 63 -7.41 6.57 3.05
C TYR A 63 -7.31 7.00 1.60
N LEU A 64 -8.14 6.46 0.72
CA LEU A 64 -8.17 6.87 -0.69
C LEU A 64 -8.59 8.34 -0.83
N LYS A 65 -9.63 8.79 -0.11
CA LYS A 65 -10.08 10.19 -0.13
C LYS A 65 -8.98 11.13 0.35
N GLN A 66 -8.37 10.83 1.49
CA GLN A 66 -7.27 11.63 2.05
C GLN A 66 -6.08 11.76 1.10
N PHE A 67 -5.83 10.75 0.26
CA PHE A 67 -4.77 10.80 -0.73
C PHE A 67 -5.15 11.65 -1.95
N LEU A 68 -6.42 11.60 -2.39
CA LEU A 68 -6.92 12.37 -3.53
C LEU A 68 -7.12 13.86 -3.24
N ASP A 69 -7.34 14.22 -1.97
CA ASP A 69 -7.52 15.62 -1.53
C ASP A 69 -6.19 16.38 -1.35
N LYS A 70 -5.04 15.76 -1.66
CA LYS A 70 -3.69 16.37 -1.61
C LYS A 70 -3.29 16.94 -2.97
#